data_AF-A0A7X6VWE9-F1
#
_entry.id   AF-A0A7X6VWE9-F1
#
_cell.length_a   1.000
_cell.length_b   1.000
_cell.length_c   1.000
_cell.angle_alpha   90.00
_cell.angle_beta   90.00
_cell.angle_gamma   90.00
#
_symmetry.space_group_name_H-M   'P 1'
#
loop_
_entity.id
_entity.type
_entity.pdbx_description
1 polymer ?
#
loop_
_entity_poly.entity_id
_entity_poly.type
_entity_poly.pdbx_seq_one_letter_code
_entity_poly.pdbx_strand_id
1 'polypeptide(L)'
;MNPVKLVIKELLFRRVSSFVILLTVIVASTVSVAVYTLSKASENETRKIMREQGLNLYIFPKGTNLIDFFAVNDIQTFPDSYVDT
;
A
#
# COMPACT_ATOMS: atom_id res chain seq x y z
N MET A 1 0.07 2.61 52.49
CA MET A 1 -0.68 1.66 51.65
C MET A 1 -0.38 1.96 50.20
N ASN A 2 0.06 0.97 49.40
CA ASN A 2 0.42 1.23 48.00
C ASN A 2 -0.83 1.11 47.11
N PRO A 3 -1.28 2.20 46.44
CA PRO A 3 -2.51 2.22 45.64
C PRO A 3 -2.48 1.23 44.47
N VAL A 4 -1.31 0.99 43.87
CA VAL A 4 -1.14 0.06 42.75
C VAL A 4 -1.52 -1.38 43.15
N LYS A 5 -1.19 -1.78 44.38
CA LYS A 5 -1.50 -3.11 44.90
C LYS A 5 -3.01 -3.31 45.07
N LEU A 6 -3.75 -2.24 45.34
CA LEU A 6 -5.19 -2.28 45.51
C LEU A 6 -5.90 -2.42 44.15
N VAL A 7 -5.44 -1.69 43.13
CA VAL A 7 -5.93 -1.80 41.75
C VAL A 7 -5.70 -3.21 41.19
N ILE A 8 -4.51 -3.79 41.35
CA ILE A 8 -4.20 -5.15 40.88
C ILE A 8 -5.08 -6.19 41.60
N LYS A 9 -5.33 -6.00 42.90
CA LYS A 9 -6.19 -6.90 43.69
C LYS A 9 -7.65 -6.84 43.20
N GLU A 10 -8.16 -5.64 42.93
CA GLU A 10 -9.50 -5.42 42.36
C GLU A 10 -9.62 -6.07 40.96
N LEU A 11 -8.60 -5.91 40.13
CA LEU A 11 -8.53 -6.45 38.78
C LEU A 11 -8.52 -8.00 38.77
N LEU A 12 -7.85 -8.62 39.75
CA LEU A 12 -7.84 -10.08 39.96
C LEU A 12 -9.09 -10.61 40.66
N PHE A 13 -9.81 -9.79 41.42
CA PHE A 13 -11.08 -10.16 42.05
C PHE A 13 -12.20 -10.21 41.00
N ARG A 14 -12.24 -9.23 40.09
CA ARG A 14 -13.26 -9.11 39.03
C ARG A 14 -12.84 -9.83 37.72
N ARG A 15 -12.44 -11.10 37.85
CA ARG A 15 -11.78 -11.90 36.78
C ARG A 15 -12.49 -11.80 35.43
N VAL A 16 -13.80 -12.07 35.38
CA VAL A 16 -14.56 -12.10 34.12
C VAL A 16 -14.55 -10.75 33.41
N SER A 17 -14.85 -9.67 34.13
CA SER A 17 -14.87 -8.31 33.53
C SER A 17 -13.49 -7.87 33.06
N SER A 18 -12.44 -8.19 33.84
CA SER A 18 -11.07 -7.87 33.47
C SER A 18 -10.64 -8.60 32.19
N PHE A 19 -10.95 -9.89 32.08
CA PHE A 19 -10.67 -10.69 30.88
C PHE A 19 -11.42 -10.16 29.65
N VAL A 20 -12.69 -9.77 29.77
CA VAL A 20 -13.48 -9.24 28.65
C VAL A 20 -12.89 -7.93 28.13
N ILE A 21 -12.49 -7.02 29.03
CA ILE A 21 -11.86 -5.74 28.63
C ILE A 21 -10.54 -6.01 27.91
N LEU A 22 -9.71 -6.89 28.47
CA LEU A 22 -8.42 -7.25 27.89
C LEU A 22 -8.58 -7.90 26.50
N LEU A 23 -9.54 -8.82 26.35
CA LEU A 23 -9.86 -9.45 25.08
C LEU A 23 -10.27 -8.41 24.03
N THR A 24 -11.11 -7.45 24.42
CA THR A 24 -11.59 -6.39 23.52
C THR A 24 -10.42 -5.56 22.98
N VAL A 25 -9.46 -5.21 23.85
CA VAL A 25 -8.26 -4.44 23.45
C VAL A 25 -7.36 -5.26 22.52
N ILE A 26 -7.18 -6.56 22.79
CA ILE A 26 -6.42 -7.45 21.91
C ILE A 26 -7.07 -7.55 20.54
N VAL A 27 -8.38 -7.78 20.48
CA VAL A 27 -9.10 -7.90 19.19
C VAL A 27 -9.00 -6.61 18.40
N ALA A 28 -9.26 -5.45 19.03
CA ALA A 28 -9.19 -4.16 18.36
C ALA A 28 -7.79 -3.85 17.79
N SER A 29 -6.74 -4.10 18.58
CA SER A 29 -5.36 -3.89 18.12
C SER A 29 -4.95 -4.87 17.01
N THR A 30 -5.31 -6.15 17.13
CA THR A 30 -5.01 -7.18 16.13
C THR A 30 -5.67 -6.85 14.80
N VAL A 31 -6.95 -6.49 14.80
CA VAL A 31 -7.67 -6.13 13.57
C VAL A 31 -7.05 -4.92 12.89
N SER A 32 -6.71 -3.87 13.67
CA SER A 32 -6.07 -2.67 13.13
C SER A 32 -4.73 -2.97 12.45
N VAL A 33 -3.86 -3.75 13.13
CA VAL A 33 -2.54 -4.13 12.58
C VAL A 33 -2.68 -5.08 11.38
N ALA A 34 -3.66 -6.00 11.41
CA ALA A 34 -3.92 -6.92 10.31
C ALA A 34 -4.33 -6.18 9.03
N VAL A 35 -5.27 -5.24 9.14
CA VAL A 35 -5.71 -4.43 7.99
C VAL A 35 -4.55 -3.63 7.40
N TYR A 36 -3.76 -2.98 8.27
CA TYR A 36 -2.59 -2.21 7.82
C TYR A 36 -1.56 -3.09 7.09
N THR A 37 -1.24 -4.24 7.67
CA THR A 37 -0.24 -5.15 7.13
C THR A 37 -0.69 -5.77 5.80
N LEU A 38 -1.95 -6.20 5.72
CA LEU A 38 -2.52 -6.77 4.52
C LEU A 38 -2.62 -5.74 3.39
N SER A 39 -3.01 -4.51 3.70
CA SER A 39 -3.08 -3.42 2.72
C SER A 39 -1.70 -3.13 2.13
N LYS A 40 -0.66 -3.03 2.98
CA LYS A 40 0.72 -2.85 2.51
C LYS A 40 1.22 -4.02 1.67
N ALA A 41 0.89 -5.26 2.06
CA ALA A 41 1.26 -6.44 1.28
C ALA A 41 0.59 -6.42 -0.11
N SER A 42 -0.70 -6.09 -0.16
CA SER A 42 -1.47 -5.98 -1.41
C SER A 42 -0.94 -4.88 -2.32
N GLU A 43 -0.60 -3.72 -1.78
CA GLU A 43 0.01 -2.64 -2.55
C GLU A 43 1.36 -3.06 -3.15
N ASN A 44 2.19 -3.78 -2.38
CA ASN A 44 3.49 -4.25 -2.84
C ASN A 44 3.37 -5.32 -3.94
N GLU A 45 2.43 -6.26 -3.80
CA GLU A 45 2.07 -7.24 -4.84
C GLU A 45 1.60 -6.53 -6.11
N THR A 46 0.68 -5.57 -5.97
CA THR A 46 0.15 -4.80 -7.09
C THR A 46 1.26 -4.03 -7.81
N ARG A 47 2.17 -3.40 -7.06
CA ARG A 47 3.32 -2.70 -7.61
C ARG A 47 4.26 -3.65 -8.36
N LYS A 48 4.47 -4.86 -7.84
CA LYS A 48 5.28 -5.88 -8.50
C LYS A 48 4.62 -6.31 -9.82
N ILE A 49 3.32 -6.56 -9.82
CA ILE A 49 2.55 -6.91 -11.02
C ILE A 49 2.64 -5.80 -12.06
N MET A 50 2.40 -4.53 -11.68
CA MET A 50 2.51 -3.38 -12.59
C MET A 50 3.90 -3.23 -13.19
N ARG A 51 4.96 -3.52 -12.41
CA ARG A 51 6.34 -3.53 -12.91
C ARG A 51 6.56 -4.65 -13.94
N GLU A 52 6.03 -5.84 -13.69
CA GLU A 52 6.17 -7.01 -14.57
C GLU A 52 5.31 -6.89 -15.83
N GLN A 53 4.20 -6.14 -15.78
CA GLN A 53 3.31 -5.89 -16.93
C GLN A 53 3.91 -4.99 -18.01
N GLY A 54 5.16 -4.52 -17.86
CA GLY A 54 5.85 -3.79 -18.92
C GLY A 54 5.52 -2.31 -18.93
N LEU A 55 5.68 -1.65 -17.78
CA LEU A 55 5.64 -0.20 -17.68
C LEU A 55 6.91 0.41 -18.30
N ASN A 56 7.02 0.38 -19.63
CA ASN A 56 7.88 1.26 -20.43
C ASN A 56 7.66 1.11 -21.96
N LEU A 57 6.41 0.97 -22.40
CA LEU A 57 6.13 0.95 -23.84
C LEU A 57 6.20 2.39 -24.39
N TYR A 58 7.38 2.79 -24.84
CA TYR A 58 7.52 4.02 -25.62
C TYR A 58 7.08 3.75 -27.06
N ILE A 59 5.93 4.31 -27.43
CA ILE A 59 5.42 4.27 -28.80
C ILE A 59 6.09 5.42 -29.56
N PHE A 60 6.85 5.08 -30.61
CA PHE A 60 7.51 6.07 -31.47
C PHE A 60 6.95 6.02 -32.89
N PRO A 61 6.86 7.16 -33.59
CA PRO A 61 6.51 7.17 -35.01
C PRO A 61 7.58 6.47 -35.85
N LYS A 62 7.19 5.90 -37.00
CA LYS A 62 8.13 5.23 -37.92
C LYS A 62 9.20 6.21 -38.38
N GLY A 63 10.47 5.93 -38.07
CA GLY A 63 11.63 6.72 -38.51
C GLY A 63 12.33 7.54 -37.41
N THR A 64 11.88 7.47 -36.16
CA THR A 64 12.54 8.18 -35.04
C THR A 64 13.94 7.62 -34.76
N ASN A 65 14.95 8.48 -34.83
CA ASN A 65 16.30 8.17 -34.37
C ASN A 65 16.37 8.32 -32.84
N LEU A 66 16.66 7.23 -32.14
CA LEU A 66 16.73 7.19 -30.68
C LEU A 66 17.75 8.19 -30.12
N ILE A 67 18.82 8.49 -30.87
CA ILE A 67 19.90 9.37 -30.43
C ILE A 67 19.45 10.84 -30.39
N ASP A 68 18.67 11.28 -31.38
CA ASP A 68 18.18 12.66 -31.47
C ASP A 68 17.04 12.91 -30.47
N PHE A 69 16.24 11.89 -30.15
CA PHE A 69 15.19 11.95 -29.12
C PHE A 69 15.77 12.25 -27.72
N PHE A 70 16.80 11.51 -27.30
CA PHE A 70 17.40 11.71 -25.97
C PHE A 70 18.29 12.97 -25.89
N ALA A 71 18.81 13.45 -27.02
CA ALA A 71 19.71 14.60 -27.05
C ALA A 71 18.99 15.96 -27.20
N VAL A 72 17.87 16.00 -27.93
CA VAL A 72 17.23 17.28 -28.34
C VAL A 72 15.76 17.39 -27.93
N ASN A 73 15.12 16.33 -27.41
CA ASN A 73 13.66 16.26 -27.23
C ASN A 73 12.89 16.58 -28.52
N ASP A 74 13.49 16.31 -29.68
CA ASP A 74 12.86 16.58 -30.97
C ASP A 74 11.94 15.39 -31.33
N ILE A 75 10.66 15.53 -31.00
CA ILE A 75 9.64 14.54 -31.30
C ILE A 75 8.91 14.98 -32.56
N GLN A 76 9.06 14.19 -33.63
CA GLN A 76 8.20 14.32 -34.80
C GLN A 76 6.75 14.07 -34.37
N THR A 77 5.87 15.04 -34.64
CA THR A 77 4.44 14.94 -34.30
C THR A 77 3.81 13.70 -34.94
N PHE A 78 2.99 12.98 -34.19
CA PHE A 78 2.26 11.82 -34.72
C PHE A 78 1.40 12.26 -35.91
N PRO A 79 1.41 11.52 -37.04
CA PRO A 79 0.59 11.88 -38.20
C PRO A 79 -0.90 11.81 -37.86
N ASP A 80 -1.67 12.83 -38.25
CA ASP A 80 -3.13 12.90 -38.01
C ASP A 80 -3.90 11.74 -38.64
N SER A 81 -3.31 11.05 -39.63
CA SER A 81 -3.88 9.86 -40.27
C SER A 81 -4.04 8.64 -39.35
N TYR A 82 -3.49 8.66 -38.13
CA TYR A 82 -3.64 7.58 -37.14
C TYR A 82 -4.82 7.80 -36.18
N VAL A 83 -5.53 8.93 -36.28
CA VAL A 83 -6.76 9.18 -35.53
C VAL A 83 -7.93 8.97 -36.49
N ASP A 84 -8.57 7.80 -36.40
CA ASP A 84 -9.84 7.57 -37.08
C ASP A 84 -10.86 8.59 -36.54
N THR A 85 -11.46 9.37 -37.44
CA THR A 85 -12.54 10.34 -37.13
C THR A 85 -13.89 9.68 -37.24
#